data_AF-A0A3S0XFY4-F1
#
_entry.id   AF-A0A3S0XFY4-F1
#
_cell.length_a   1.000
_cell.length_b   1.000
_cell.length_c   1.000
_cell.angle_alpha   90.00
_cell.angle_beta   90.00
_cell.angle_gamma   90.00
#
_symmetry.space_group_name_H-M   'P 1'
#
loop_
_entity.id
_entity.type
_entity.pdbx_description
1 polymer ?
#
loop_
_entity_poly.entity_id
_entity_poly.type
_entity_poly.pdbx_seq_one_letter_code
_entity_poly.pdbx_strand_id
1 'polypeptide(L)'
;MPFTPPSFSCLRADTLNLDDRFSITLGRYKIVPVSQSSASSSSAQDQVVPSALEILLARTDGVIHCKSDRATVKDAFTRLCTELRAILHEGKEDKCKQATQFLLGALLHRYFRLIKEYDKCNSYTSYFYSPFDERNCQLFLAVRKALGLSDEMPKDYRVQDLKKLDVTTVVTALIAFRENMKLNDRYLNYPHYADDPNFQPYLEQIISEQLLRNKGELQKFKAIRFVQSLVRNVDADLKETEATIKTWCRQLAKDHSDFKSLKLDVIEAHLKRHVESGPVRDKITDLLYTPMIENDLDSMDHSSFEFSLTKGAVDTATYTVVGGYALLLISRGVAEDPKLVFEINKVLIPPPSTERFTYKDMLNATYFVEQYMKYYPSAALDYEYFDDRSGFDTYLRNSLIRLTEKTKEQSPEASEARASVSGY
;
A
#
# COMPACT_ATOMS: atom_id res chain seq x y z
N MET A 1 -12.13 29.03 -5.82
CA MET A 1 -10.92 28.70 -6.60
C MET A 1 -10.89 27.19 -6.77
N PRO A 2 -10.46 26.66 -7.92
CA PRO A 2 -10.27 25.22 -8.10
C PRO A 2 -9.15 24.73 -7.17
N PHE A 3 -9.27 23.50 -6.67
CA PHE A 3 -8.26 22.88 -5.82
C PHE A 3 -6.92 22.72 -6.56
N THR A 4 -5.84 23.14 -5.92
CA THR A 4 -4.47 23.01 -6.42
C THR A 4 -3.75 21.88 -5.68
N PRO A 5 -3.55 20.73 -6.33
CA PRO A 5 -2.83 19.62 -5.71
C PRO A 5 -1.34 19.95 -5.51
N PRO A 6 -0.63 19.23 -4.63
CA PRO A 6 0.83 19.28 -4.57
C PRO A 6 1.45 18.87 -5.90
N SER A 7 2.72 19.25 -6.11
CA SER A 7 3.47 18.80 -7.29
C SER A 7 3.43 17.27 -7.42
N PHE A 8 3.43 16.76 -8.66
CA PHE A 8 3.42 15.32 -8.91
C PHE A 8 4.52 14.57 -8.15
N SER A 9 5.72 15.17 -8.07
CA SER A 9 6.85 14.58 -7.35
C SER A 9 6.59 14.38 -5.85
N CYS A 10 6.01 15.39 -5.19
CA CYS A 10 5.61 15.32 -3.79
C CYS A 10 4.47 14.33 -3.60
N LEU A 11 3.43 14.42 -4.44
CA LEU A 11 2.27 13.53 -4.41
C LEU A 11 2.70 12.06 -4.52
N ARG A 12 3.60 11.76 -5.46
CA ARG A 12 4.17 10.43 -5.68
C ARG A 12 4.92 9.93 -4.45
N ALA A 13 5.86 10.72 -3.93
CA ALA A 13 6.65 10.33 -2.77
C ALA A 13 5.75 10.05 -1.55
N ASP A 14 4.79 10.93 -1.30
CA ASP A 14 3.89 10.81 -0.16
C ASP A 14 2.90 9.65 -0.31
N THR A 15 2.40 9.39 -1.53
CA THR A 15 1.56 8.22 -1.84
C THR A 15 2.32 6.92 -1.57
N LEU A 16 3.58 6.82 -2.01
CA LEU A 16 4.41 5.63 -1.81
C LEU A 16 4.74 5.39 -0.33
N ASN A 17 4.79 6.44 0.49
CA ASN A 17 5.01 6.36 1.94
C ASN A 17 3.71 6.23 2.76
N LEU A 18 2.54 6.21 2.13
CA LEU A 18 1.25 6.23 2.83
C LEU A 18 1.03 4.99 3.71
N ASP A 19 1.50 3.81 3.27
CA ASP A 19 1.41 2.57 4.05
C ASP A 19 2.18 2.69 5.38
N ASP A 20 3.41 3.20 5.32
CA ASP A 20 4.25 3.40 6.50
C ASP A 20 3.68 4.47 7.42
N ARG A 21 3.21 5.60 6.87
CA ARG A 21 2.57 6.69 7.63
C ARG A 21 1.32 6.19 8.35
N PHE A 22 0.44 5.48 7.63
CA PHE A 22 -0.77 4.93 8.21
C PHE A 22 -0.44 3.87 9.27
N SER A 23 0.55 3.02 9.01
CA SER A 23 1.04 2.04 9.98
C SER A 23 1.58 2.69 11.27
N ILE A 24 2.27 3.83 11.15
CA ILE A 24 2.71 4.63 12.31
C ILE A 24 1.51 5.21 13.07
N THR A 25 0.55 5.81 12.37
CA THR A 25 -0.66 6.41 12.96
C THR A 25 -1.55 5.38 13.68
N LEU A 26 -1.51 4.13 13.23
CA LEU A 26 -2.15 3.00 13.90
C LEU A 26 -1.34 2.43 15.07
N GLY A 27 -0.05 2.78 15.19
CA GLY A 27 0.85 2.19 16.17
C GLY A 27 1.12 0.71 15.90
N ARG A 28 1.16 0.30 14.62
CA ARG A 28 1.35 -1.11 14.20
C ARG A 28 2.67 -1.69 14.71
N TYR A 29 2.69 -3.02 14.82
CA TYR A 29 3.87 -3.75 15.27
C TYR A 29 5.11 -3.36 14.46
N LYS A 30 6.17 -2.96 15.15
CA LYS A 30 7.50 -2.77 14.55
C LYS A 30 8.50 -3.67 15.26
N ILE A 31 9.42 -4.24 14.47
CA ILE A 31 10.60 -4.91 15.01
C ILE A 31 11.58 -3.81 15.44
N VAL A 32 11.30 -3.20 16.58
CA VAL A 32 12.16 -2.18 17.23
C VAL A 32 13.20 -2.92 18.06
N PRO A 33 14.46 -2.48 18.17
CA PRO A 33 15.40 -3.04 19.15
C PRO A 33 14.76 -3.10 20.55
N VAL A 34 15.04 -4.17 21.31
CA VAL A 34 14.63 -4.21 22.72
C VAL A 34 15.48 -3.14 23.42
N SER A 35 14.92 -1.96 23.68
CA SER A 35 15.54 -1.02 24.60
C SER A 35 15.66 -1.73 25.93
N GLN A 36 16.88 -2.11 26.31
CA GLN A 36 17.17 -2.47 27.68
C GLN A 36 16.76 -1.27 28.54
N SER A 37 15.78 -1.50 29.41
CA SER A 37 15.49 -0.55 30.46
C SER A 37 16.75 -0.34 31.30
N SER A 38 17.02 0.93 31.57
CA SER A 38 17.98 1.51 32.53
C SER A 38 19.42 1.78 32.09
N ALA A 39 19.76 3.06 32.31
CA ALA A 39 21.07 3.65 32.57
C ALA A 39 22.01 3.96 31.38
N SER A 40 21.89 5.23 30.94
CA SER A 40 23.02 6.14 30.75
C SER A 40 24.29 5.61 30.08
N SER A 41 24.44 5.93 28.80
CA SER A 41 25.76 6.26 28.26
C SER A 41 25.62 7.19 27.05
N SER A 42 25.85 8.46 27.32
CA SER A 42 26.20 9.48 26.34
C SER A 42 27.54 9.11 25.69
N SER A 43 27.53 8.64 24.45
CA SER A 43 28.63 8.82 23.52
C SER A 43 28.12 8.56 22.12
N ALA A 44 28.09 9.63 21.32
CA ALA A 44 27.91 9.58 19.88
C ALA A 44 29.10 8.80 19.28
N GLN A 45 28.89 7.50 19.06
CA GLN A 45 29.53 6.77 17.98
C GLN A 45 28.41 6.38 17.02
N ASP A 46 28.68 6.45 15.72
CA ASP A 46 27.80 5.97 14.66
C ASP A 46 27.41 4.51 14.94
N GLN A 47 26.36 4.31 15.73
CA GLN A 47 25.78 3.00 15.95
C GLN A 47 25.07 2.65 14.66
N VAL A 48 25.68 1.74 13.89
CA VAL A 48 25.02 1.04 12.79
C VAL A 48 23.73 0.47 13.37
N VAL A 49 22.60 1.06 12.99
CA VAL A 49 21.28 0.62 13.47
C VAL A 49 21.06 -0.80 12.92
N PRO A 50 20.95 -1.83 13.78
CA PRO A 50 20.83 -3.20 13.32
C PRO A 50 19.57 -3.38 12.48
N SER A 51 19.67 -4.17 11.41
CA SER A 51 18.53 -4.39 10.51
C SER A 51 17.40 -5.14 11.20
N ALA A 52 16.15 -5.00 10.72
CA ALA A 52 15.01 -5.73 11.29
C ALA A 52 15.22 -7.26 11.28
N LEU A 53 15.88 -7.79 10.25
CA LEU A 53 16.25 -9.20 10.16
C LEU A 53 17.25 -9.60 11.24
N GLU A 54 18.29 -8.79 11.43
CA GLU A 54 19.32 -9.02 12.45
C GLU A 54 18.73 -9.02 13.86
N ILE A 55 17.86 -8.06 14.17
CA ILE A 55 17.14 -7.99 15.45
C ILE A 55 16.28 -9.24 15.64
N LEU A 56 15.54 -9.67 14.61
CA LEU A 56 14.65 -10.81 14.72
C LEU A 56 15.40 -12.15 14.83
N LEU A 57 16.54 -12.29 14.14
CA LEU A 57 17.45 -13.43 14.26
C LEU A 57 18.01 -13.52 15.68
N ALA A 58 18.50 -12.40 16.24
CA ALA A 58 19.01 -12.34 17.61
C ALA A 58 17.93 -12.72 18.64
N ARG A 59 16.69 -12.29 18.41
CA ARG A 59 15.53 -12.67 19.25
C ARG A 59 15.17 -14.14 19.14
N THR A 60 15.23 -14.71 17.94
CA THR A 60 14.90 -16.12 17.68
C THR A 60 15.93 -17.07 18.29
N ASP A 61 17.15 -16.60 18.54
CA ASP A 61 18.16 -17.36 19.28
C ASP A 61 17.65 -17.87 20.63
N GLY A 62 16.85 -17.04 21.33
CA GLY A 62 16.18 -17.44 22.57
C GLY A 62 15.16 -18.57 22.40
N VAL A 63 14.55 -18.71 21.21
CA VAL A 63 13.66 -19.83 20.86
C VAL A 63 14.47 -21.10 20.61
N ILE A 64 15.60 -20.99 19.89
CA ILE A 64 16.51 -22.09 19.57
C ILE A 64 17.14 -22.68 20.84
N HIS A 65 17.45 -21.85 21.83
CA HIS A 65 18.15 -22.28 23.05
C HIS A 65 17.24 -22.46 24.28
N CYS A 66 15.92 -22.30 24.15
CA CYS A 66 15.01 -22.47 25.28
C CYS A 66 15.01 -23.92 25.82
N LYS A 67 14.71 -24.05 27.12
CA LYS A 67 14.54 -25.35 27.81
C LYS A 67 13.18 -25.94 27.45
N SER A 68 13.11 -26.63 26.33
CA SER A 68 11.91 -27.30 25.81
C SER A 68 12.29 -28.68 25.24
N ASP A 69 11.42 -29.65 25.46
CA ASP A 69 11.50 -31.03 24.95
C ASP A 69 11.14 -31.16 23.46
N ARG A 70 10.48 -30.15 22.89
CA ARG A 70 10.12 -30.02 21.47
C ARG A 70 11.34 -29.77 20.55
N ALA A 71 12.28 -30.71 20.48
CA ALA A 71 13.54 -30.59 19.72
C ALA A 71 13.34 -30.30 18.23
N THR A 72 12.39 -30.98 17.57
CA THR A 72 12.14 -30.82 16.13
C THR A 72 11.74 -29.39 15.75
N VAL A 73 11.00 -28.69 16.60
CA VAL A 73 10.66 -27.28 16.40
C VAL A 73 11.92 -26.41 16.45
N LYS A 74 12.78 -26.67 17.44
CA LYS A 74 14.02 -25.90 17.62
C LYS A 74 14.94 -26.10 16.43
N ASP A 75 15.05 -27.33 15.93
CA ASP A 75 15.84 -27.65 14.73
C ASP A 75 15.30 -26.94 13.48
N ALA A 76 13.98 -26.85 13.33
CA ALA A 76 13.36 -26.09 12.24
C ALA A 76 13.73 -24.60 12.29
N PHE A 77 13.69 -23.97 13.49
CA PHE A 77 14.13 -22.59 13.66
C PHE A 77 15.63 -22.42 13.45
N THR A 78 16.46 -23.35 13.92
CA THR A 78 17.92 -23.34 13.70
C THR A 78 18.23 -23.34 12.21
N ARG A 79 17.59 -24.23 11.45
CA ARG A 79 17.78 -24.36 10.01
C ARG A 79 17.32 -23.11 9.27
N LEU A 80 16.12 -22.61 9.58
CA LEU A 80 15.61 -21.37 8.99
C LEU A 80 16.53 -20.18 9.30
N CYS A 81 16.94 -20.00 10.56
CA CYS A 81 17.84 -18.89 10.93
C CYS A 81 19.19 -18.98 10.22
N THR A 82 19.73 -20.19 10.02
CA THR A 82 20.98 -20.40 9.27
C THR A 82 20.84 -19.96 7.82
N GLU A 83 19.75 -20.36 7.15
CA GLU A 83 19.44 -19.95 5.77
C GLU A 83 19.26 -18.43 5.66
N LEU A 84 18.60 -17.79 6.64
CA LEU A 84 18.35 -16.35 6.61
C LEU A 84 19.58 -15.51 7.00
N ARG A 85 20.51 -16.03 7.81
CA ARG A 85 21.81 -15.39 8.06
C ARG A 85 22.62 -15.27 6.77
N ALA A 86 22.56 -16.26 5.88
CA ALA A 86 23.21 -16.16 4.57
C ALA A 86 22.65 -14.97 3.76
N ILE A 87 21.33 -14.75 3.79
CA ILE A 87 20.69 -13.60 3.14
C ILE A 87 21.11 -12.28 3.78
N LEU A 88 21.21 -12.23 5.11
CA LEU A 88 21.70 -11.05 5.83
C LEU A 88 23.13 -10.69 5.39
N HIS A 89 24.01 -11.67 5.23
CA HIS A 89 25.38 -11.46 4.76
C HIS A 89 25.47 -10.99 3.29
N GLU A 90 24.48 -11.28 2.44
CA GLU A 90 24.40 -10.73 1.08
C GLU A 90 24.14 -9.21 1.07
N GLY A 91 23.58 -8.64 2.14
CA GLY A 91 23.37 -7.19 2.29
C GLY A 91 22.30 -6.58 1.38
N LYS A 92 21.51 -7.38 0.66
CA LYS A 92 20.45 -6.89 -0.24
C LYS A 92 19.19 -6.54 0.56
N GLU A 93 18.84 -5.25 0.61
CA GLU A 93 17.74 -4.73 1.45
C GLU A 93 16.39 -5.44 1.19
N ASP A 94 15.99 -5.57 -0.08
CA ASP A 94 14.71 -6.21 -0.43
C ASP A 94 14.66 -7.68 -0.01
N LYS A 95 15.79 -8.41 -0.18
CA LYS A 95 15.89 -9.80 0.29
C LYS A 95 15.85 -9.86 1.81
N CYS A 96 16.46 -8.91 2.51
CA CYS A 96 16.42 -8.83 3.97
C CYS A 96 14.99 -8.56 4.47
N LYS A 97 14.22 -7.72 3.78
CA LYS A 97 12.79 -7.49 4.07
C LYS A 97 11.97 -8.77 3.90
N GLN A 98 12.16 -9.50 2.80
CA GLN A 98 11.48 -10.79 2.56
C GLN A 98 11.87 -11.84 3.61
N ALA A 99 13.17 -11.98 3.89
CA ALA A 99 13.69 -12.87 4.92
C ALA A 99 13.12 -12.56 6.31
N THR A 100 12.95 -11.28 6.65
CA THR A 100 12.30 -10.84 7.88
C THR A 100 10.87 -11.36 7.96
N GLN A 101 10.11 -11.27 6.86
CA GLN A 101 8.73 -11.79 6.80
C GLN A 101 8.67 -13.31 6.94
N PHE A 102 9.63 -14.05 6.36
CA PHE A 102 9.69 -15.51 6.52
C PHE A 102 9.89 -15.92 7.98
N LEU A 103 10.84 -15.27 8.68
CA LEU A 103 11.12 -15.57 10.09
C LEU A 103 9.97 -15.13 11.00
N LEU A 104 9.41 -13.95 10.76
CA LEU A 104 8.27 -13.44 11.52
C LEU A 104 7.05 -14.35 11.34
N GLY A 105 6.78 -14.80 10.11
CA GLY A 105 5.72 -15.74 9.80
C GLY A 105 5.91 -17.10 10.48
N ALA A 106 7.14 -17.62 10.54
CA ALA A 106 7.45 -18.86 11.25
C ALA A 106 7.18 -18.75 12.77
N LEU A 107 7.60 -17.63 13.39
CA LEU A 107 7.34 -17.33 14.81
C LEU A 107 5.84 -17.21 15.09
N LEU A 108 5.10 -16.45 14.26
CA LEU A 108 3.66 -16.28 14.38
C LEU A 108 2.90 -17.58 14.19
N HIS A 109 3.30 -18.40 13.20
CA HIS A 109 2.73 -19.73 13.00
C HIS A 109 2.89 -20.57 14.27
N ARG A 110 4.09 -20.62 14.85
CA ARG A 110 4.34 -21.39 16.08
C ARG A 110 3.58 -20.83 17.29
N TYR A 111 3.46 -19.51 17.41
CA TYR A 111 2.69 -18.83 18.45
C TYR A 111 1.22 -19.26 18.43
N PHE A 112 0.54 -19.11 17.29
CA PHE A 112 -0.87 -19.50 17.16
C PHE A 112 -1.07 -21.02 17.23
N ARG A 113 -0.11 -21.79 16.72
CA ARG A 113 -0.15 -23.26 16.80
C ARG A 113 -0.09 -23.76 18.24
N LEU A 114 0.77 -23.17 19.09
CA LEU A 114 0.83 -23.53 20.52
C LEU A 114 -0.48 -23.22 21.23
N ILE A 115 -1.07 -22.04 21.00
CA ILE A 115 -2.38 -21.69 21.57
C ILE A 115 -3.44 -22.76 21.23
N LYS A 116 -3.53 -23.14 19.94
CA LYS A 116 -4.51 -24.14 19.51
C LYS A 116 -4.25 -25.54 20.07
N GLU A 117 -3.01 -25.96 20.21
CA GLU A 117 -2.66 -27.26 20.79
C GLU A 117 -3.12 -27.34 22.25
N TYR A 118 -2.87 -26.28 23.05
CA TYR A 118 -3.30 -26.22 24.45
C TYR A 118 -4.82 -26.11 24.58
N ASP A 119 -5.48 -25.29 23.75
CA ASP A 119 -6.95 -25.21 23.72
C ASP A 119 -7.59 -26.57 23.39
N LYS A 120 -6.99 -27.34 22.45
CA LYS A 120 -7.43 -28.70 22.12
C LYS A 120 -7.20 -29.67 23.28
N CYS A 121 -6.03 -29.69 23.92
CA CYS A 121 -5.79 -30.54 25.09
C CYS A 121 -6.80 -30.28 26.23
N ASN A 122 -7.22 -29.02 26.38
CA ASN A 122 -8.25 -28.65 27.34
C ASN A 122 -9.65 -29.13 26.97
N SER A 123 -9.99 -29.21 25.68
CA SER A 123 -11.30 -29.68 25.23
C SER A 123 -11.46 -31.21 25.29
N TYR A 124 -10.36 -31.97 25.20
CA TYR A 124 -10.39 -33.44 25.18
C TYR A 124 -10.09 -34.11 26.54
N THR A 125 -9.30 -33.50 27.43
CA THR A 125 -8.67 -34.26 28.54
C THR A 125 -8.70 -33.64 29.95
N SER A 126 -9.13 -32.39 30.16
CA SER A 126 -8.86 -31.69 31.43
C SER A 126 -10.05 -31.05 32.17
N TYR A 127 -11.30 -31.49 31.96
CA TYR A 127 -12.40 -30.96 32.78
C TYR A 127 -12.25 -31.31 34.28
N PHE A 128 -11.47 -32.35 34.62
CA PHE A 128 -11.35 -32.90 35.98
C PHE A 128 -9.97 -32.74 36.65
N TYR A 129 -8.92 -32.40 35.90
CA TYR A 129 -7.56 -32.20 36.41
C TYR A 129 -6.97 -30.98 35.72
N SER A 130 -6.33 -30.10 36.50
CA SER A 130 -5.84 -28.75 36.13
C SER A 130 -5.69 -28.48 34.62
N PRO A 131 -6.33 -27.42 34.07
CA PRO A 131 -6.26 -27.14 32.65
C PRO A 131 -4.82 -26.92 32.20
N PHE A 132 -4.46 -27.49 31.05
CA PHE A 132 -3.20 -27.22 30.39
C PHE A 132 -3.11 -25.73 30.09
N ASP A 133 -2.03 -25.12 30.53
CA ASP A 133 -1.83 -23.68 30.43
C ASP A 133 -0.55 -23.40 29.65
N GLU A 134 -0.70 -22.77 28.49
CA GLU A 134 0.42 -22.40 27.62
C GLU A 134 1.42 -21.46 28.31
N ARG A 135 1.02 -20.77 29.40
CA ARG A 135 1.94 -19.97 30.25
C ARG A 135 3.07 -20.79 30.85
N ASN A 136 2.87 -22.11 31.00
CA ASN A 136 3.89 -23.01 31.52
C ASN A 136 4.82 -23.56 30.42
N CYS A 137 4.53 -23.28 29.14
CA CYS A 137 5.32 -23.74 28.01
C CYS A 137 6.52 -22.81 27.75
N GLN A 138 7.73 -23.27 28.05
CA GLN A 138 8.96 -22.49 27.85
C GLN A 138 9.16 -22.07 26.38
N LEU A 139 8.77 -22.94 25.43
CA LEU A 139 8.80 -22.60 24.01
C LEU A 139 7.81 -21.48 23.67
N PHE A 140 6.61 -21.49 24.26
CA PHE A 140 5.62 -20.42 24.06
C PHE A 140 6.14 -19.08 24.58
N LEU A 141 6.68 -19.06 25.79
CA LEU A 141 7.29 -17.87 26.39
C LEU A 141 8.45 -17.34 25.53
N ALA A 142 9.32 -18.22 25.03
CA ALA A 142 10.42 -17.84 24.16
C ALA A 142 9.94 -17.24 22.84
N VAL A 143 8.91 -17.82 22.21
CA VAL A 143 8.32 -17.30 20.98
C VAL A 143 7.66 -15.93 21.22
N ARG A 144 6.91 -15.76 22.33
CA ARG A 144 6.33 -14.46 22.70
C ARG A 144 7.39 -13.37 22.85
N LYS A 145 8.47 -13.70 23.56
CA LYS A 145 9.60 -12.80 23.77
C LYS A 145 10.29 -12.46 22.45
N ALA A 146 10.43 -13.43 21.55
CA ALA A 146 10.98 -13.19 20.22
C ALA A 146 10.10 -12.28 19.35
N LEU A 147 8.77 -12.36 19.52
CA LEU A 147 7.79 -11.44 18.97
C LEU A 147 7.72 -10.10 19.72
N GLY A 148 8.62 -9.84 20.68
CA GLY A 148 8.67 -8.60 21.44
C GLY A 148 7.40 -8.31 22.26
N LEU A 149 6.62 -9.34 22.62
CA LEU A 149 5.42 -9.22 23.46
C LEU A 149 5.79 -9.01 24.93
N SER A 150 4.81 -8.61 25.75
CA SER A 150 5.04 -8.45 27.19
C SER A 150 5.35 -9.80 27.85
N ASP A 151 6.32 -9.78 28.77
CA ASP A 151 6.61 -10.91 29.66
C ASP A 151 5.45 -11.12 30.67
N GLU A 152 4.70 -10.06 30.97
CA GLU A 152 3.49 -10.15 31.78
C GLU A 152 2.35 -10.83 31.00
N MET A 153 1.76 -11.85 31.62
CA MET A 153 0.68 -12.63 31.03
C MET A 153 -0.57 -12.61 31.94
N PRO A 154 -1.28 -11.46 32.03
CA PRO A 154 -2.56 -11.37 32.72
C PRO A 154 -3.61 -12.28 32.05
N LYS A 155 -4.78 -12.46 32.66
CA LYS A 155 -5.81 -13.39 32.11
C LYS A 155 -6.23 -13.06 30.67
N ASP A 156 -6.19 -11.78 30.29
CA ASP A 156 -6.54 -11.27 28.98
C ASP A 156 -5.33 -11.06 28.05
N TYR A 157 -4.16 -11.61 28.39
CA TYR A 157 -2.91 -11.40 27.64
C TYR A 157 -3.08 -11.66 26.14
N ARG A 158 -3.85 -12.70 25.75
CA ARG A 158 -4.09 -13.04 24.34
C ARG A 158 -4.70 -11.84 23.60
N VAL A 159 -5.65 -11.13 24.20
CA VAL A 159 -6.26 -9.93 23.61
C VAL A 159 -5.24 -8.80 23.48
N GLN A 160 -4.38 -8.62 24.47
CA GLN A 160 -3.33 -7.60 24.46
C GLN A 160 -2.28 -7.87 23.39
N ASP A 161 -1.85 -9.12 23.25
CA ASP A 161 -0.92 -9.52 22.19
C ASP A 161 -1.53 -9.30 20.82
N LEU A 162 -2.81 -9.60 20.63
CA LEU A 162 -3.48 -9.41 19.34
C LEU A 162 -3.72 -7.93 18.99
N LYS A 163 -3.74 -7.03 19.98
CA LYS A 163 -3.71 -5.59 19.74
C LYS A 163 -2.33 -5.15 19.25
N LYS A 164 -1.27 -5.74 19.80
CA LYS A 164 0.12 -5.44 19.43
C LYS A 164 0.49 -6.08 18.08
N LEU A 165 0.11 -7.33 17.86
CA LEU A 165 0.25 -8.09 16.61
C LEU A 165 -0.95 -7.81 15.71
N ASP A 166 -0.95 -6.65 15.09
CA ASP A 166 -2.02 -6.23 14.19
C ASP A 166 -2.25 -7.27 13.06
N VAL A 167 -3.50 -7.38 12.61
CA VAL A 167 -3.92 -8.43 11.66
C VAL A 167 -3.14 -8.37 10.35
N THR A 168 -2.87 -7.18 9.83
CA THR A 168 -2.14 -7.02 8.58
C THR A 168 -0.73 -7.57 8.70
N THR A 169 -0.01 -7.25 9.78
CA THR A 169 1.33 -7.79 10.05
C THR A 169 1.29 -9.31 10.15
N VAL A 170 0.30 -9.84 10.87
CA VAL A 170 0.16 -11.29 11.05
C VAL A 170 -0.11 -11.98 9.71
N VAL A 171 -1.09 -11.50 8.95
CA VAL A 171 -1.50 -12.11 7.67
C VAL A 171 -0.38 -12.02 6.65
N THR A 172 0.24 -10.84 6.46
CA THR A 172 1.34 -10.66 5.49
C THR A 172 2.52 -11.58 5.80
N ALA A 173 2.93 -11.67 7.07
CA ALA A 173 4.04 -12.54 7.47
C ALA A 173 3.69 -14.02 7.30
N LEU A 174 2.48 -14.45 7.69
CA LEU A 174 2.04 -15.84 7.54
C LEU A 174 1.91 -16.25 6.07
N ILE A 175 1.38 -15.38 5.20
CA ILE A 175 1.31 -15.63 3.75
C ILE A 175 2.73 -15.72 3.18
N ALA A 176 3.62 -14.78 3.50
CA ALA A 176 5.00 -14.83 3.02
C ALA A 176 5.72 -16.12 3.45
N PHE A 177 5.51 -16.55 4.69
CA PHE A 177 6.01 -17.83 5.18
C PHE A 177 5.39 -19.03 4.44
N ARG A 178 4.07 -19.03 4.22
CA ARG A 178 3.37 -20.07 3.45
C ARG A 178 3.93 -20.20 2.03
N GLU A 179 4.04 -19.09 1.30
CA GLU A 179 4.56 -19.09 -0.07
C GLU A 179 6.02 -19.57 -0.10
N ASN A 180 6.84 -19.12 0.85
CA ASN A 180 8.22 -19.59 0.97
C ASN A 180 8.33 -21.09 1.27
N MET A 181 7.43 -21.63 2.08
CA MET A 181 7.39 -23.05 2.43
C MET A 181 6.87 -23.91 1.27
N LYS A 182 5.92 -23.39 0.47
CA LYS A 182 5.40 -24.05 -0.75
C LYS A 182 6.37 -24.01 -1.92
N LEU A 183 7.21 -22.97 -2.02
CA LEU A 183 8.16 -22.84 -3.12
C LEU A 183 9.07 -24.07 -3.20
N ASN A 184 8.94 -24.84 -4.29
CA ASN A 184 9.66 -26.11 -4.50
C ASN A 184 9.52 -27.10 -3.32
N ASP A 185 8.34 -27.15 -2.69
CA ASP A 185 8.06 -27.99 -1.53
C ASP A 185 9.09 -27.87 -0.40
N ARG A 186 9.62 -26.65 -0.20
CA ARG A 186 10.69 -26.38 0.76
C ARG A 186 10.39 -26.89 2.17
N TYR A 187 9.12 -26.93 2.58
CA TYR A 187 8.69 -27.48 3.87
C TYR A 187 9.13 -28.95 4.09
N LEU A 188 9.28 -29.76 3.04
CA LEU A 188 9.76 -31.15 3.15
C LEU A 188 11.21 -31.23 3.65
N ASN A 189 11.98 -30.16 3.48
CA ASN A 189 13.35 -30.09 3.98
C ASN A 189 13.44 -29.83 5.50
N TYR A 190 12.29 -29.61 6.15
CA TYR A 190 12.18 -29.37 7.58
C TYR A 190 11.44 -30.56 8.21
N PRO A 191 12.12 -31.49 8.90
CA PRO A 191 11.46 -32.68 9.46
C PRO A 191 10.22 -32.36 10.30
N HIS A 192 10.28 -31.29 11.11
CA HIS A 192 9.15 -30.82 11.90
C HIS A 192 7.88 -30.53 11.07
N TYR A 193 8.03 -30.01 9.84
CA TYR A 193 6.90 -29.70 8.95
C TYR A 193 6.57 -30.87 8.01
N ALA A 194 7.59 -31.62 7.57
CA ALA A 194 7.43 -32.79 6.72
C ALA A 194 6.62 -33.90 7.41
N ASP A 195 6.86 -34.10 8.71
CA ASP A 195 6.23 -35.14 9.51
C ASP A 195 4.87 -34.72 10.10
N ASP A 196 4.46 -33.45 9.98
CA ASP A 196 3.13 -32.98 10.39
C ASP A 196 2.19 -32.93 9.17
N PRO A 197 1.32 -33.95 8.95
CA PRO A 197 0.40 -33.98 7.83
C PRO A 197 -0.60 -32.82 7.84
N ASN A 198 -0.74 -32.13 8.97
CA ASN A 198 -1.63 -30.99 9.11
C ASN A 198 -0.92 -29.64 9.07
N PHE A 199 0.40 -29.59 8.83
CA PHE A 199 1.14 -28.33 8.77
C PHE A 199 0.48 -27.30 7.83
N GLN A 200 0.25 -27.68 6.57
CA GLN A 200 -0.37 -26.79 5.59
C GLN A 200 -1.84 -26.45 5.93
N PRO A 201 -2.73 -27.43 6.26
CA PRO A 201 -4.09 -27.13 6.71
C PRO A 201 -4.15 -26.17 7.91
N TYR A 202 -3.29 -26.36 8.92
CA TYR A 202 -3.29 -25.49 10.09
C TYR A 202 -2.78 -24.08 9.79
N LEU A 203 -1.74 -23.96 8.95
CA LEU A 203 -1.24 -22.66 8.52
C LEU A 203 -2.34 -21.87 7.78
N GLU A 204 -3.07 -22.53 6.87
CA GLU A 204 -4.18 -21.91 6.14
C GLU A 204 -5.36 -21.55 7.06
N GLN A 205 -5.66 -22.41 8.03
CA GLN A 205 -6.69 -22.14 9.03
C GLN A 205 -6.32 -20.92 9.90
N ILE A 206 -5.07 -20.81 10.34
CA ILE A 206 -4.61 -19.64 11.11
C ILE A 206 -4.76 -18.39 10.24
N ILE A 207 -4.28 -18.38 9.00
CA ILE A 207 -4.42 -17.24 8.09
C ILE A 207 -5.89 -16.83 7.95
N SER A 208 -6.79 -17.81 7.73
CA SER A 208 -8.22 -17.58 7.58
C SER A 208 -8.85 -16.94 8.82
N GLU A 209 -8.53 -17.42 10.01
CA GLU A 209 -9.03 -16.85 11.28
C GLU A 209 -8.54 -15.41 11.49
N GLN A 210 -7.28 -15.10 11.13
CA GLN A 210 -6.74 -13.75 11.24
C GLN A 210 -7.39 -12.80 10.23
N LEU A 211 -7.63 -13.26 9.00
CA LEU A 211 -8.37 -12.51 7.98
C LEU A 211 -9.79 -12.16 8.45
N LEU A 212 -10.46 -13.06 9.16
CA LEU A 212 -11.78 -12.79 9.75
C LEU A 212 -11.73 -11.76 10.89
N ARG A 213 -10.67 -11.76 11.70
CA ARG A 213 -10.58 -10.92 12.92
C ARG A 213 -10.60 -9.42 12.64
N ASN A 214 -10.03 -8.95 11.53
CA ASN A 214 -9.99 -7.52 11.24
C ASN A 214 -10.06 -7.24 9.73
N LYS A 215 -11.13 -7.71 9.10
CA LYS A 215 -11.43 -7.43 7.68
C LYS A 215 -11.39 -5.93 7.36
N GLY A 216 -11.85 -5.08 8.30
CA GLY A 216 -11.88 -3.63 8.13
C GLY A 216 -10.48 -3.03 7.94
N GLU A 217 -9.52 -3.39 8.79
CA GLU A 217 -8.14 -2.88 8.68
C GLU A 217 -7.43 -3.37 7.43
N LEU A 218 -7.60 -4.65 7.07
CA LEU A 218 -7.03 -5.18 5.84
C LEU A 218 -7.56 -4.44 4.60
N GLN A 219 -8.86 -4.11 4.59
CA GLN A 219 -9.46 -3.34 3.50
C GLN A 219 -8.87 -1.92 3.39
N LYS A 220 -8.48 -1.29 4.50
CA LYS A 220 -7.79 0.01 4.47
C LYS A 220 -6.42 -0.10 3.81
N PHE A 221 -5.65 -1.13 4.12
CA PHE A 221 -4.36 -1.37 3.47
C PHE A 221 -4.51 -1.76 1.99
N LYS A 222 -5.57 -2.47 1.61
CA LYS A 222 -5.92 -2.69 0.20
C LYS A 222 -6.21 -1.36 -0.52
N ALA A 223 -6.95 -0.45 0.10
CA ALA A 223 -7.20 0.88 -0.46
C ALA A 223 -5.89 1.65 -0.69
N ILE A 224 -4.96 1.62 0.27
CA ILE A 224 -3.63 2.23 0.13
C ILE A 224 -2.85 1.59 -1.02
N ARG A 225 -2.82 0.26 -1.11
CA ARG A 225 -2.14 -0.46 -2.19
C ARG A 225 -2.69 -0.11 -3.56
N PHE A 226 -4.01 0.09 -3.69
CA PHE A 226 -4.62 0.57 -4.93
C PHE A 226 -4.02 1.91 -5.38
N VAL A 227 -4.05 2.97 -4.56
CA VAL A 227 -3.49 4.28 -4.95
C VAL A 227 -1.97 4.24 -5.16
N GLN A 228 -1.24 3.40 -4.41
CA GLN A 228 0.18 3.15 -4.65
C GLN A 228 0.45 2.48 -6.00
N SER A 229 -0.38 1.51 -6.40
CA SER A 229 -0.27 0.88 -7.71
C SER A 229 -0.61 1.87 -8.83
N LEU A 230 -1.63 2.72 -8.63
CA LEU A 230 -2.02 3.77 -9.57
C LEU A 230 -0.89 4.76 -9.80
N VAL A 231 -0.30 5.33 -8.74
CA VAL A 231 0.76 6.33 -8.91
C VAL A 231 2.02 5.75 -9.58
N ARG A 232 2.32 4.46 -9.38
CA ARG A 232 3.45 3.80 -10.06
C ARG A 232 3.21 3.67 -11.57
N ASN A 233 2.01 3.25 -11.97
CA ASN A 233 1.66 3.13 -13.39
C ASN A 233 1.61 4.52 -14.04
N VAL A 234 0.93 5.49 -13.41
CA VAL A 234 0.85 6.87 -13.90
C VAL A 234 2.24 7.53 -14.02
N ASP A 235 3.16 7.30 -13.08
CA ASP A 235 4.55 7.79 -13.16
C ASP A 235 5.34 7.17 -14.33
N ALA A 236 5.14 5.87 -14.59
CA ALA A 236 5.74 5.20 -15.74
C ALA A 236 5.22 5.79 -17.07
N ASP A 237 3.91 5.93 -17.19
CA ASP A 237 3.25 6.46 -18.39
C ASP A 237 3.58 7.94 -18.60
N LEU A 238 3.70 8.73 -17.53
CA LEU A 238 4.13 10.12 -17.59
C LEU A 238 5.54 10.23 -18.17
N LYS A 239 6.49 9.43 -17.67
CA LYS A 239 7.88 9.42 -18.16
C LYS A 239 7.96 9.07 -19.65
N GLU A 240 7.18 8.07 -20.09
CA GLU A 240 7.09 7.73 -21.51
C GLU A 240 6.50 8.89 -22.34
N THR A 241 5.42 9.52 -21.83
CA THR A 241 4.78 10.67 -22.47
C THR A 241 5.75 11.84 -22.61
N GLU A 242 6.46 12.22 -21.54
CA GLU A 242 7.41 13.33 -21.55
C GLU A 242 8.59 13.07 -22.50
N ALA A 243 9.14 11.86 -22.50
CA ALA A 243 10.21 11.47 -23.42
C ALA A 243 9.74 11.54 -24.89
N THR A 244 8.49 11.14 -25.14
CA THR A 244 7.88 11.20 -26.47
C THR A 244 7.63 12.65 -26.90
N ILE A 245 7.03 13.49 -26.06
CA ILE A 245 6.83 14.93 -26.31
C ILE A 245 8.16 15.58 -26.69
N LYS A 246 9.20 15.38 -25.88
CA LYS A 246 10.52 15.97 -26.10
C LYS A 246 11.14 15.53 -27.43
N THR A 247 11.02 14.26 -27.78
CA THR A 247 11.58 13.72 -29.03
C THR A 247 10.79 14.22 -30.24
N TRP A 248 9.47 14.21 -30.13
CA TRP A 248 8.56 14.64 -31.19
C TRP A 248 8.61 16.16 -31.43
N CYS A 249 8.61 16.99 -30.40
CA CYS A 249 8.72 18.46 -30.53
C CYS A 249 10.03 18.87 -31.20
N ARG A 250 11.15 18.19 -30.91
CA ARG A 250 12.41 18.39 -31.64
C ARG A 250 12.32 18.04 -33.11
N GLN A 251 11.56 16.99 -33.45
CA GLN A 251 11.33 16.62 -34.84
C GLN A 251 10.44 17.65 -35.54
N LEU A 252 9.37 18.10 -34.88
CA LEU A 252 8.49 19.17 -35.35
C LEU A 252 9.29 20.46 -35.65
N ALA A 253 10.22 20.84 -34.77
CA ALA A 253 11.08 22.02 -34.97
C ALA A 253 12.05 21.88 -36.14
N LYS A 254 12.50 20.66 -36.46
CA LYS A 254 13.35 20.40 -37.64
C LYS A 254 12.55 20.50 -38.93
N ASP A 255 11.37 19.90 -38.94
CA ASP A 255 10.54 19.81 -40.15
C ASP A 255 9.77 21.11 -40.41
N HIS A 256 9.52 21.90 -39.35
CA HIS A 256 8.83 23.18 -39.39
C HIS A 256 9.59 24.26 -38.61
N SER A 257 10.52 24.93 -39.29
CA SER A 257 11.36 25.96 -38.67
C SER A 257 10.58 27.17 -38.12
N ASP A 258 9.53 27.62 -38.80
CA ASP A 258 8.66 28.71 -38.35
C ASP A 258 7.41 28.17 -37.64
N PHE A 259 7.44 28.17 -36.29
CA PHE A 259 6.31 27.72 -35.47
C PHE A 259 5.04 28.55 -35.71
N LYS A 260 5.16 29.86 -36.00
CA LYS A 260 3.99 30.74 -36.14
C LYS A 260 3.15 30.45 -37.37
N SER A 261 3.72 29.70 -38.33
CA SER A 261 3.00 29.23 -39.51
C SER A 261 2.19 27.96 -39.26
N LEU A 262 2.40 27.29 -38.13
CA LEU A 262 1.74 26.03 -37.80
C LEU A 262 0.31 26.26 -37.32
N LYS A 263 -0.59 25.44 -37.84
CA LYS A 263 -1.96 25.31 -37.36
C LYS A 263 -2.14 23.98 -36.65
N LEU A 264 -3.16 23.91 -35.79
CA LEU A 264 -3.41 22.74 -34.95
C LEU A 264 -3.59 21.44 -35.77
N ASP A 265 -4.26 21.52 -36.92
CA ASP A 265 -4.45 20.39 -37.84
C ASP A 265 -3.13 19.86 -38.43
N VAL A 266 -2.20 20.77 -38.74
CA VAL A 266 -0.86 20.40 -39.21
C VAL A 266 -0.05 19.73 -38.10
N ILE A 267 -0.13 20.26 -36.87
CA ILE A 267 0.55 19.70 -35.70
C ILE A 267 0.01 18.30 -35.38
N GLU A 268 -1.30 18.12 -35.39
CA GLU A 268 -1.96 16.82 -35.14
C GLU A 268 -1.60 15.79 -36.23
N ALA A 269 -1.60 16.19 -37.50
CA ALA A 269 -1.18 15.32 -38.60
C ALA A 269 0.29 14.91 -38.47
N HIS A 270 1.16 15.85 -38.05
CA HIS A 270 2.56 15.57 -37.76
C HIS A 270 2.72 14.60 -36.58
N LEU A 271 1.94 14.76 -35.51
CA LEU A 271 1.91 13.83 -34.38
C LEU A 271 1.54 12.41 -34.83
N LYS A 272 0.46 12.27 -35.61
CA LYS A 272 -0.01 10.96 -36.12
C LYS A 272 1.02 10.27 -37.00
N ARG A 273 1.83 11.02 -37.73
CA ARG A 273 2.88 10.50 -38.60
C ARG A 273 4.13 10.03 -37.84
N HIS A 274 4.47 10.67 -36.74
CA HIS A 274 5.77 10.50 -36.08
C HIS A 274 5.71 9.81 -34.70
N VAL A 275 4.51 9.62 -34.11
CA VAL A 275 4.34 8.89 -32.86
C VAL A 275 3.55 7.60 -33.10
N GLU A 276 4.25 6.48 -32.95
CA GLU A 276 3.71 5.13 -33.21
C GLU A 276 2.80 4.63 -32.08
N SER A 277 3.17 4.91 -30.81
CA SER A 277 2.41 4.46 -29.64
C SER A 277 1.01 5.09 -29.62
N GLY A 278 -0.02 4.25 -29.78
CA GLY A 278 -1.42 4.68 -29.77
C GLY A 278 -1.82 5.43 -28.49
N PRO A 279 -1.64 4.84 -27.29
CA PRO A 279 -2.02 5.48 -26.03
C PRO A 279 -1.31 6.83 -25.80
N VAL A 280 -0.01 6.90 -26.08
CA VAL A 280 0.77 8.14 -25.91
C VAL A 280 0.35 9.18 -26.93
N ARG A 281 0.12 8.78 -28.18
CA ARG A 281 -0.38 9.67 -29.23
C ARG A 281 -1.75 10.25 -28.90
N ASP A 282 -2.68 9.42 -28.46
CA ASP A 282 -4.04 9.86 -28.14
C ASP A 282 -4.02 10.83 -26.96
N LYS A 283 -3.22 10.53 -25.93
CA LYS A 283 -2.99 11.44 -24.80
C LYS A 283 -2.38 12.78 -25.22
N ILE A 284 -1.35 12.78 -26.08
CA ILE A 284 -0.75 14.03 -26.58
C ILE A 284 -1.77 14.79 -27.44
N THR A 285 -2.57 14.08 -28.24
CA THR A 285 -3.64 14.68 -29.05
C THR A 285 -4.63 15.43 -28.16
N ASP A 286 -5.10 14.80 -27.08
CA ASP A 286 -6.02 15.46 -26.15
C ASP A 286 -5.39 16.67 -25.45
N LEU A 287 -4.07 16.67 -25.21
CA LEU A 287 -3.37 17.85 -24.71
C LEU A 287 -3.41 19.02 -25.71
N LEU A 288 -3.31 18.76 -27.01
CA LEU A 288 -3.38 19.81 -28.05
C LEU A 288 -4.68 20.60 -28.00
N TYR A 289 -5.79 19.93 -27.64
CA TYR A 289 -7.12 20.53 -27.53
C TYR A 289 -7.42 21.09 -26.13
N THR A 290 -6.42 21.19 -25.25
CA THR A 290 -6.61 21.89 -23.99
C THR A 290 -6.64 23.41 -24.23
N PRO A 291 -7.44 24.17 -23.46
CA PRO A 291 -7.48 25.64 -23.58
C PRO A 291 -6.11 26.31 -23.44
N MET A 292 -5.17 25.68 -22.72
CA MET A 292 -3.80 26.18 -22.53
C MET A 292 -2.96 26.12 -23.80
N ILE A 293 -3.28 25.22 -24.74
CA ILE A 293 -2.59 25.09 -26.02
C ILE A 293 -3.41 25.72 -27.14
N GLU A 294 -4.68 25.34 -27.26
CA GLU A 294 -5.54 25.78 -28.36
C GLU A 294 -5.73 27.30 -28.40
N ASN A 295 -5.97 27.95 -27.25
CA ASN A 295 -6.22 29.39 -27.22
C ASN A 295 -4.95 30.23 -27.38
N ASP A 296 -3.80 29.68 -26.98
CA ASP A 296 -2.55 30.41 -26.89
C ASP A 296 -1.58 30.08 -28.05
N LEU A 297 -1.95 29.15 -28.94
CA LEU A 297 -1.08 28.63 -30.01
C LEU A 297 -0.41 29.72 -30.85
N ASP A 298 -1.17 30.74 -31.26
CA ASP A 298 -0.70 31.86 -32.09
C ASP A 298 0.39 32.71 -31.40
N SER A 299 0.47 32.64 -30.06
CA SER A 299 1.44 33.37 -29.25
C SER A 299 2.66 32.54 -28.86
N MET A 300 2.65 31.24 -29.13
CA MET A 300 3.71 30.31 -28.74
C MET A 300 4.88 30.28 -29.74
N ASP A 301 6.02 29.82 -29.24
CA ASP A 301 7.12 29.28 -30.02
C ASP A 301 7.31 27.78 -29.72
N HIS A 302 8.26 27.13 -30.41
CA HIS A 302 8.58 25.71 -30.19
C HIS A 302 8.89 25.38 -28.73
N SER A 303 9.58 26.27 -28.00
CA SER A 303 9.98 26.03 -26.62
C SER A 303 8.80 26.18 -25.66
N SER A 304 7.96 27.20 -25.83
CA SER A 304 6.77 27.38 -25.00
C SER A 304 5.72 26.31 -25.29
N PHE A 305 5.63 25.83 -26.53
CA PHE A 305 4.75 24.73 -26.92
C PHE A 305 5.16 23.39 -26.28
N GLU A 306 6.45 23.02 -26.36
CA GLU A 306 6.98 21.84 -25.66
C GLU A 306 6.73 21.94 -24.15
N PHE A 307 7.02 23.10 -23.56
CA PHE A 307 6.78 23.34 -22.14
C PHE A 307 5.31 23.18 -21.74
N SER A 308 4.39 23.76 -22.51
CA SER A 308 2.95 23.67 -22.28
C SER A 308 2.45 22.23 -22.38
N LEU A 309 2.90 21.46 -23.37
CA LEU A 309 2.56 20.04 -23.49
C LEU A 309 3.06 19.23 -22.31
N THR A 310 4.33 19.41 -21.92
CA THR A 310 4.90 18.72 -20.76
C THR A 310 4.16 19.07 -19.48
N LYS A 311 3.85 20.36 -19.26
CA LYS A 311 3.07 20.81 -18.10
C LYS A 311 1.67 20.19 -18.09
N GLY A 312 0.97 20.19 -19.22
CA GLY A 312 -0.35 19.56 -19.33
C GLY A 312 -0.31 18.05 -19.05
N ALA A 313 0.74 17.36 -19.47
CA ALA A 313 0.94 15.95 -19.17
C ALA A 313 1.15 15.70 -17.66
N VAL A 314 1.96 16.54 -17.00
CA VAL A 314 2.21 16.48 -15.54
C VAL A 314 0.94 16.80 -14.75
N ASP A 315 0.18 17.82 -15.16
CA ASP A 315 -1.09 18.20 -14.53
C ASP A 315 -2.09 17.04 -14.67
N THR A 316 -2.24 16.48 -15.87
CA THR A 316 -3.08 15.29 -16.13
C THR A 316 -2.71 14.13 -15.20
N ALA A 317 -1.42 13.79 -15.11
CA ALA A 317 -0.93 12.72 -14.23
C ALA A 317 -1.24 13.00 -12.75
N THR A 318 -1.07 14.25 -12.31
CA THR A 318 -1.37 14.68 -10.95
C THR A 318 -2.85 14.51 -10.63
N TYR A 319 -3.73 15.01 -11.49
CA TYR A 319 -5.18 14.91 -11.28
C TYR A 319 -5.72 13.48 -11.42
N THR A 320 -5.09 12.60 -12.22
CA THR A 320 -5.41 11.16 -12.22
C THR A 320 -5.16 10.54 -10.85
N VAL A 321 -4.01 10.81 -10.21
CA VAL A 321 -3.69 10.26 -8.88
C VAL A 321 -4.62 10.84 -7.81
N VAL A 322 -4.91 12.15 -7.87
CA VAL A 322 -5.90 12.81 -7.01
C VAL A 322 -7.28 12.15 -7.17
N GLY A 323 -7.66 11.76 -8.39
CA GLY A 323 -8.91 11.05 -8.65
C GLY A 323 -8.93 9.67 -8.00
N GLY A 324 -7.80 8.96 -7.96
CA GLY A 324 -7.66 7.72 -7.20
C GLY A 324 -7.98 7.93 -5.71
N TYR A 325 -7.47 9.01 -5.11
CA TYR A 325 -7.82 9.38 -3.74
C TYR A 325 -9.29 9.80 -3.58
N ALA A 326 -9.86 10.50 -4.56
CA ALA A 326 -11.27 10.88 -4.55
C ALA A 326 -12.18 9.65 -4.46
N LEU A 327 -11.89 8.60 -5.23
CA LEU A 327 -12.59 7.31 -5.17
C LEU A 327 -12.52 6.68 -3.77
N LEU A 328 -11.36 6.75 -3.11
CA LEU A 328 -11.22 6.25 -1.74
C LEU A 328 -12.04 7.11 -0.76
N LEU A 329 -11.91 8.44 -0.81
CA LEU A 329 -12.58 9.35 0.13
C LEU A 329 -14.10 9.33 0.07
N ILE A 330 -14.70 8.89 -1.04
CA ILE A 330 -16.16 8.71 -1.16
C ILE A 330 -16.62 7.30 -0.77
N SER A 331 -15.71 6.33 -0.66
CA SER A 331 -16.02 4.98 -0.20
C SER A 331 -16.38 4.99 1.28
N ARG A 332 -17.44 4.26 1.68
CA ARG A 332 -17.82 4.21 3.10
C ARG A 332 -16.70 3.66 3.98
N GLY A 333 -16.00 2.64 3.50
CA GLY A 333 -14.92 1.98 4.24
C GLY A 333 -13.74 2.89 4.58
N VAL A 334 -13.43 3.88 3.74
CA VAL A 334 -12.37 4.87 4.02
C VAL A 334 -12.95 6.14 4.65
N ALA A 335 -14.07 6.66 4.15
CA ALA A 335 -14.66 7.92 4.60
C ALA A 335 -15.02 7.93 6.10
N GLU A 336 -15.35 6.77 6.66
CA GLU A 336 -15.71 6.60 8.06
C GLU A 336 -14.49 6.35 8.96
N ASP A 337 -13.28 6.20 8.40
CA ASP A 337 -12.04 6.06 9.18
C ASP A 337 -11.31 7.40 9.32
N PRO A 338 -11.38 8.08 10.48
CA PRO A 338 -10.77 9.39 10.66
C PRO A 338 -9.24 9.36 10.56
N LYS A 339 -8.58 8.23 10.88
CA LYS A 339 -7.12 8.12 10.83
C LYS A 339 -6.64 8.00 9.39
N LEU A 340 -7.30 7.17 8.59
CA LEU A 340 -6.94 7.02 7.18
C LEU A 340 -7.28 8.29 6.39
N VAL A 341 -8.46 8.88 6.63
CA VAL A 341 -8.83 10.17 6.02
C VAL A 341 -7.82 11.25 6.38
N PHE A 342 -7.35 11.31 7.62
CA PHE A 342 -6.32 12.25 8.03
C PHE A 342 -5.00 12.07 7.27
N GLU A 343 -4.51 10.83 7.12
CA GLU A 343 -3.29 10.57 6.35
C GLU A 343 -3.46 10.86 4.85
N ILE A 344 -4.62 10.53 4.26
CA ILE A 344 -4.94 10.90 2.86
C ILE A 344 -4.95 12.43 2.70
N ASN A 345 -5.58 13.16 3.61
CA ASN A 345 -5.64 14.61 3.53
C ASN A 345 -4.26 15.27 3.67
N LYS A 346 -3.34 14.70 4.46
CA LYS A 346 -1.94 15.17 4.49
C LYS A 346 -1.23 15.03 3.15
N VAL A 347 -1.55 13.98 2.39
CA VAL A 347 -0.99 13.77 1.05
C VAL A 347 -1.58 14.79 0.07
N LEU A 348 -2.89 15.02 0.12
CA LEU A 348 -3.58 15.90 -0.84
C LEU A 348 -3.44 17.39 -0.52
N ILE A 349 -3.41 17.77 0.75
CA ILE A 349 -3.44 19.16 1.24
C ILE A 349 -2.28 19.31 2.23
N PRO A 350 -1.02 19.35 1.75
CA PRO A 350 0.11 19.50 2.65
C PRO A 350 0.05 20.87 3.37
N PRO A 351 0.36 20.93 4.67
CA PRO A 351 0.48 22.19 5.38
C PRO A 351 1.48 23.13 4.68
N PRO A 352 1.20 24.45 4.59
CA PRO A 352 0.17 25.19 5.30
C PRO A 352 -1.17 25.38 4.53
N SER A 353 -1.44 24.58 3.49
CA SER A 353 -2.62 24.79 2.64
C SER A 353 -3.93 24.72 3.44
N THR A 354 -4.81 25.71 3.24
CA THR A 354 -6.17 25.76 3.80
C THR A 354 -7.24 25.37 2.80
N GLU A 355 -6.84 24.91 1.61
CA GLU A 355 -7.77 24.53 0.55
C GLU A 355 -8.63 23.34 0.97
N ARG A 356 -9.89 23.35 0.54
CA ARG A 356 -10.81 22.24 0.75
C ARG A 356 -10.93 21.45 -0.54
N PHE A 357 -10.70 20.15 -0.46
CA PHE A 357 -10.97 19.24 -1.57
C PHE A 357 -12.48 18.96 -1.65
N THR A 358 -13.18 19.69 -2.52
CA THR A 358 -14.65 19.66 -2.61
C THR A 358 -15.16 18.48 -3.44
N TYR A 359 -16.49 18.23 -3.42
CA TYR A 359 -17.08 17.23 -4.31
C TYR A 359 -16.91 17.57 -5.80
N LYS A 360 -16.82 18.86 -6.15
CA LYS A 360 -16.55 19.28 -7.53
C LYS A 360 -15.11 18.92 -7.94
N ASP A 361 -14.15 19.13 -7.03
CA ASP A 361 -12.75 18.74 -7.27
C ASP A 361 -12.62 17.22 -7.39
N MET A 362 -13.32 16.47 -6.51
CA MET A 362 -13.39 15.01 -6.59
C MET A 362 -13.99 14.53 -7.91
N LEU A 363 -15.09 15.14 -8.37
CA LEU A 363 -15.72 14.80 -9.65
C LEU A 363 -14.76 15.00 -10.82
N ASN A 364 -14.16 16.18 -10.90
CA ASN A 364 -13.20 16.52 -11.95
C ASN A 364 -12.01 15.55 -11.95
N ALA A 365 -11.41 15.29 -10.78
CA ALA A 365 -10.30 14.36 -10.65
C ALA A 365 -10.70 12.91 -11.02
N THR A 366 -11.92 12.49 -10.69
CA THR A 366 -12.42 11.14 -11.04
C THR A 366 -12.57 10.97 -12.56
N TYR A 367 -12.91 12.02 -13.30
CA TYR A 367 -12.89 11.97 -14.77
C TYR A 367 -11.49 11.69 -15.33
N PHE A 368 -10.43 12.22 -14.72
CA PHE A 368 -9.05 11.90 -15.13
C PHE A 368 -8.70 10.43 -14.92
N VAL A 369 -9.27 9.77 -13.89
CA VAL A 369 -9.14 8.32 -13.72
C VAL A 369 -9.90 7.58 -14.82
N GLU A 370 -11.12 8.00 -15.13
CA GLU A 370 -11.90 7.38 -16.21
C GLU A 370 -11.18 7.47 -17.56
N GLN A 371 -10.62 8.64 -17.89
CA GLN A 371 -9.84 8.82 -19.12
C GLN A 371 -8.56 7.99 -19.11
N TYR A 372 -7.83 7.98 -18.00
CA TYR A 372 -6.64 7.15 -17.85
C TYR A 372 -6.92 5.67 -18.16
N MET A 373 -8.04 5.14 -17.66
CA MET A 373 -8.43 3.76 -17.90
C MET A 373 -8.87 3.48 -19.33
N LYS A 374 -9.27 4.49 -20.11
CA LYS A 374 -9.54 4.36 -21.55
C LYS A 374 -8.24 4.24 -22.35
N TYR A 375 -7.22 5.03 -22.02
CA TYR A 375 -5.92 4.95 -22.71
C TYR A 375 -5.15 3.67 -22.34
N TYR A 376 -5.23 3.25 -21.08
CA TYR A 376 -4.46 2.12 -20.55
C TYR A 376 -5.38 1.02 -19.97
N PRO A 377 -6.16 0.32 -20.81
CA PRO A 377 -7.10 -0.71 -20.35
C PRO A 377 -6.41 -1.90 -19.69
N SER A 378 -5.12 -2.12 -19.98
CA SER A 378 -4.31 -3.20 -19.42
C SER A 378 -3.43 -2.78 -18.23
N ALA A 379 -3.66 -1.59 -17.64
CA ALA A 379 -2.90 -1.12 -16.49
C ALA A 379 -2.97 -2.12 -15.32
N ALA A 380 -1.79 -2.52 -14.82
CA ALA A 380 -1.64 -3.49 -13.75
C ALA A 380 -1.78 -2.79 -12.39
N LEU A 381 -3.02 -2.50 -12.00
CA LEU A 381 -3.35 -1.93 -10.69
C LEU A 381 -3.72 -3.02 -9.69
N ASP A 382 -3.52 -2.76 -8.40
CA ASP A 382 -3.99 -3.61 -7.30
C ASP A 382 -5.48 -3.32 -7.05
N TYR A 383 -6.35 -4.11 -7.67
CA TYR A 383 -7.80 -3.97 -7.57
C TYR A 383 -8.41 -4.65 -6.35
N GLU A 384 -7.62 -5.26 -5.45
CA GLU A 384 -8.14 -6.09 -4.35
C GLU A 384 -9.10 -5.35 -3.38
N TYR A 385 -9.00 -4.02 -3.33
CA TYR A 385 -9.92 -3.17 -2.55
C TYR A 385 -11.34 -3.16 -3.13
N PHE A 386 -11.43 -3.22 -4.46
CA PHE A 386 -12.68 -3.25 -5.22
C PHE A 386 -13.05 -4.68 -5.64
N ASP A 387 -12.53 -5.68 -4.91
CA ASP A 387 -12.56 -7.11 -5.22
C ASP A 387 -11.78 -7.51 -6.47
N ASP A 388 -12.08 -6.89 -7.63
CA ASP A 388 -11.39 -7.10 -8.89
C ASP A 388 -11.52 -5.88 -9.84
N ARG A 389 -11.04 -6.04 -11.08
CA ARG A 389 -11.13 -5.02 -12.13
C ARG A 389 -12.58 -4.61 -12.43
N SER A 390 -13.50 -5.57 -12.50
CA SER A 390 -14.91 -5.34 -12.83
C SER A 390 -15.62 -4.60 -11.70
N GLY A 391 -15.28 -4.94 -10.45
CA GLY A 391 -15.73 -4.23 -9.25
C GLY A 391 -15.22 -2.79 -9.23
N PHE A 392 -13.96 -2.56 -9.60
CA PHE A 392 -13.42 -1.20 -9.77
C PHE A 392 -14.16 -0.40 -10.85
N ASP A 393 -14.37 -0.97 -12.04
CA ASP A 393 -15.07 -0.28 -13.14
C ASP A 393 -16.51 0.10 -12.76
N THR A 394 -17.20 -0.81 -12.06
CA THR A 394 -18.54 -0.55 -11.51
C THR A 394 -18.51 0.57 -10.46
N TYR A 395 -17.53 0.52 -9.56
CA TYR A 395 -17.36 1.51 -8.52
C TYR A 395 -17.07 2.91 -9.08
N LEU A 396 -16.19 3.00 -10.09
CA LEU A 396 -15.85 4.24 -10.79
C LEU A 396 -17.08 4.89 -11.42
N ARG A 397 -17.88 4.12 -12.15
CA ARG A 397 -19.13 4.63 -12.78
C ARG A 397 -20.13 5.13 -11.75
N ASN A 398 -20.37 4.34 -10.69
CA ASN A 398 -21.28 4.73 -9.62
C ASN A 398 -20.80 5.97 -8.85
N SER A 399 -19.48 6.10 -8.70
CA SER A 399 -18.85 7.26 -8.07
C SER A 399 -19.05 8.54 -8.87
N LEU A 400 -18.88 8.48 -10.20
CA LEU A 400 -19.16 9.62 -11.09
C LEU A 400 -20.62 10.06 -11.00
N ILE A 401 -21.57 9.12 -11.01
CA ILE A 401 -23.01 9.42 -10.85
C ILE A 401 -23.26 10.13 -9.50
N ARG A 402 -22.78 9.53 -8.40
CA ARG A 402 -22.97 10.06 -7.04
C ARG A 402 -22.33 11.43 -6.85
N LEU A 403 -21.13 11.65 -7.39
CA LEU A 403 -20.44 12.94 -7.32
C LEU A 403 -21.17 14.00 -8.13
N THR A 404 -21.70 13.64 -9.31
CA THR A 404 -22.53 14.53 -10.13
C THR A 404 -23.77 15.00 -9.36
N GLU A 405 -24.49 14.08 -8.70
CA GLU A 405 -25.65 14.42 -7.86
C GLU A 405 -25.26 15.38 -6.72
N LYS A 406 -24.20 15.06 -5.97
CA LYS A 406 -23.72 15.91 -4.87
C LYS A 406 -23.30 17.31 -5.32
N THR A 407 -22.68 17.43 -6.49
CA THR A 407 -22.31 18.75 -7.03
C THR A 407 -23.52 19.59 -7.43
N LYS A 408 -24.62 18.96 -7.89
CA LYS A 408 -25.88 19.65 -8.20
C LYS A 408 -26.59 20.11 -6.93
N GLU A 409 -26.62 19.29 -5.88
CA GLU A 409 -27.24 19.66 -4.60
C GLU A 409 -26.54 20.84 -3.89
N GLN A 410 -25.26 21.06 -4.18
CA GLN A 410 -24.47 22.17 -3.64
C GLN A 410 -24.46 23.41 -4.55
N SER A 411 -25.22 23.41 -5.65
CA SER A 411 -25.33 24.59 -6.51
C SER A 411 -26.17 25.69 -5.84
N PRO A 412 -25.93 26.97 -6.16
CA PRO A 412 -26.72 28.09 -5.66
C PRO A 412 -28.22 27.93 -5.95
N GLU A 413 -28.57 27.39 -7.13
CA GLU A 413 -29.95 27.14 -7.57
C GLU A 413 -30.69 26.12 -6.69
N ALA A 414 -29.99 25.07 -6.24
CA ALA A 414 -30.57 24.09 -5.30
C ALA A 414 -30.72 24.66 -3.87
N SER A 415 -29.87 25.62 -3.51
CA SER A 415 -29.91 26.31 -2.22
C SER A 415 -31.06 27.32 -2.16
N GLU A 416 -31.34 28.03 -3.26
CA GLU A 416 -32.51 28.91 -3.43
C GLU A 416 -33.83 28.12 -3.50
N ALA A 417 -33.82 26.95 -4.14
CA ALA A 417 -34.97 26.03 -4.15
C ALA A 417 -35.28 25.45 -2.77
N ARG A 418 -34.27 25.20 -1.91
CA ARG A 418 -34.50 24.77 -0.52
C ARG A 418 -34.96 25.92 0.38
N ALA A 419 -34.40 27.12 0.21
CA ALA A 419 -34.80 28.31 0.98
C ALA A 419 -36.23 28.76 0.68
N SER A 420 -36.70 28.60 -0.56
CA SER A 420 -38.08 28.90 -0.96
C SER A 420 -39.11 27.87 -0.49
N VAL A 421 -38.69 26.64 -0.17
CA VAL A 421 -39.56 25.59 0.40
C VAL A 421 -39.62 25.63 1.93
N SER A 422 -38.58 26.14 2.61
CA SER A 422 -38.58 26.34 4.07
C SER A 422 -39.20 27.66 4.54
N GLY A 423 -39.71 28.48 3.61
CA GLY A 423 -40.32 29.78 3.85
C GLY A 423 -41.85 29.76 3.86
N TYR A 424 -42.47 28.70 4.41
CA TYR A 424 -43.91 28.60 4.67
C TYR A 424 -44.19 28.16 6.10
#